data_AF-A0ABD2M215-F1
#
_entry.id   AF-A0ABD2M215-F1
#
_cell.length_a   1.000
_cell.length_b   1.000
_cell.length_c   1.000
_cell.angle_alpha   90.00
_cell.angle_beta   90.00
_cell.angle_gamma   90.00
#
_symmetry.space_group_name_H-M   'P 1'
#
loop_
_entity.id
_entity.type
_entity.pdbx_description
1 polymer ?
#
loop_
_entity_poly.entity_id
_entity_poly.type
_entity_poly.pdbx_seq_one_letter_code
_entity_poly.pdbx_strand_id
1 'polypeptide(L)'
;MEPNYWCYKCSATFRIVSQKCGVTDFRTEFDDIFEPNESSWGYANFISFAELMEPSKGFCDQNEDKVTLAIDLTVKEVKIETNYKSPR
;
A
#
# COMPACT_ATOMS: atom_id res chain seq x y z
N MET A 1 -16.53 -27.18 -7.95
CA MET A 1 -16.29 -25.74 -8.21
C MET A 1 -14.83 -25.63 -8.57
N GLU A 2 -14.49 -25.10 -9.74
CA GLU A 2 -13.08 -24.82 -10.04
C GLU A 2 -12.57 -23.78 -9.04
N PRO A 3 -11.35 -23.93 -8.50
CA PRO A 3 -10.82 -22.94 -7.57
C PRO A 3 -10.58 -21.66 -8.36
N ASN A 4 -11.01 -20.54 -7.78
CA ASN A 4 -10.87 -19.21 -8.39
C ASN A 4 -9.40 -18.78 -8.28
N TYR A 5 -8.55 -19.26 -9.19
CA TYR A 5 -7.12 -18.95 -9.20
C TYR A 5 -6.87 -17.64 -9.95
N TRP A 6 -7.04 -16.51 -9.26
CA TRP A 6 -6.52 -15.23 -9.74
C TRP A 6 -5.19 -14.93 -9.08
N CYS A 7 -4.28 -14.31 -9.83
CA CYS A 7 -2.99 -13.87 -9.33
C CYS A 7 -2.65 -12.54 -10.00
N TYR A 8 -2.45 -11.50 -9.19
CA TYR A 8 -2.07 -10.18 -9.68
C TYR A 8 -0.80 -9.70 -9.01
N LYS A 9 0.18 -9.28 -9.82
CA LYS A 9 1.32 -8.52 -9.34
C LYS A 9 0.88 -7.08 -9.18
N CYS A 10 0.96 -6.56 -7.97
CA CYS A 10 0.60 -5.21 -7.62
C CYS A 10 1.86 -4.47 -7.16
N SER A 11 2.15 -3.33 -7.79
CA SER A 11 3.15 -2.38 -7.32
C SER A 11 2.43 -1.09 -6.94
N ALA A 12 2.66 -0.56 -5.75
CA ALA A 12 1.98 0.63 -5.26
C ALA A 12 2.93 1.60 -4.56
N THR A 13 2.64 2.89 -4.68
CA THR A 13 3.19 3.93 -3.82
C THR A 13 2.08 4.47 -2.94
N PHE A 14 2.17 4.19 -1.64
CA PHE A 14 1.28 4.75 -0.64
C PHE A 14 1.81 6.10 -0.18
N ARG A 15 0.92 7.08 -0.01
CA ARG A 15 1.29 8.44 0.37
C ARG A 15 0.38 9.00 1.45
N ILE A 16 0.98 9.79 2.35
CA ILE A 16 0.27 10.80 3.13
C ILE A 16 0.55 12.14 2.45
N VAL A 17 -0.47 12.71 1.84
CA VAL A 17 -0.35 13.93 1.05
C VAL A 17 -0.15 15.10 1.99
N SER A 18 0.96 15.83 1.81
CA SER A 18 1.22 17.00 2.65
C SER A 18 0.17 18.08 2.41
N GLN A 19 -0.34 18.65 3.50
CA GLN A 19 -1.28 19.78 3.51
C GLN A 19 -0.55 21.12 3.71
N LYS A 20 0.79 21.11 3.78
CA LYS A 20 1.61 22.30 4.07
C LYS A 20 2.51 22.65 2.89
N CYS A 21 2.44 23.91 2.45
CA CYS A 21 3.27 24.41 1.36
C CYS A 21 4.77 24.19 1.66
N GLY A 22 5.50 23.64 0.69
CA GLY A 22 6.92 23.36 0.79
C GLY A 22 7.28 22.06 1.54
N VAL A 23 6.29 21.31 2.03
CA VAL A 23 6.52 19.98 2.63
C VAL A 23 6.14 18.89 1.62
N THR A 24 6.99 17.88 1.51
CA THR A 24 6.77 16.73 0.63
C THR A 24 5.89 15.69 1.30
N ASP A 25 5.15 14.92 0.49
CA ASP A 25 4.41 13.76 0.96
C ASP A 25 5.31 12.77 1.71
N PHE A 26 4.76 12.13 2.74
CA PHE A 26 5.33 10.86 3.20
C PHE A 26 5.01 9.78 2.16
N ARG A 27 5.99 8.96 1.79
CA ARG A 27 5.83 7.92 0.77
C ARG A 27 6.47 6.61 1.22
N THR A 28 5.82 5.50 0.90
CA THR A 28 6.46 4.19 0.89
C THR A 28 6.01 3.40 -0.34
N GLU A 29 6.87 2.53 -0.80
CA GLU A 29 6.62 1.66 -1.94
C GLU A 29 6.26 0.26 -1.46
N PHE A 30 5.55 -0.45 -2.30
CA PHE A 30 5.08 -1.81 -2.07
C PHE A 30 5.06 -2.54 -3.40
N ASP A 31 5.44 -3.81 -3.39
CA ASP A 31 5.48 -4.64 -4.58
C ASP A 31 5.27 -6.10 -4.18
N ASP A 32 4.10 -6.66 -4.48
CA ASP A 32 3.76 -8.03 -4.07
C ASP A 32 2.71 -8.67 -4.97
N ILE A 33 2.49 -9.97 -4.78
CA ILE A 33 1.49 -10.76 -5.48
C ILE A 33 0.28 -10.92 -4.56
N PHE A 34 -0.90 -10.63 -5.11
CA PHE A 34 -2.17 -10.92 -4.46
C PHE A 34 -2.77 -12.18 -5.06
N GLU A 35 -3.27 -13.04 -4.19
CA GLU A 35 -3.98 -14.27 -4.51
C GLU A 35 -5.16 -14.46 -3.52
N PRO A 36 -6.11 -15.40 -3.74
CA PRO A 36 -7.30 -15.51 -2.90
C PRO A 36 -7.03 -15.64 -1.39
N ASN A 37 -5.91 -16.27 -1.01
CA ASN A 37 -5.54 -16.47 0.41
C ASN A 37 -4.78 -15.28 1.00
N GLU A 38 -4.19 -14.43 0.16
CA GLU A 38 -3.42 -13.25 0.53
C GLU A 38 -3.96 -12.05 -0.27
N SER A 39 -5.26 -11.80 -0.12
CA SER A 39 -6.00 -10.84 -0.94
C SER A 39 -5.94 -9.41 -0.41
N SER A 40 -5.28 -9.18 0.72
CA SER A 40 -5.13 -7.87 1.35
C SER A 40 -3.73 -7.69 1.92
N TRP A 41 -3.26 -6.45 1.88
CA TRP A 41 -1.99 -6.09 2.47
C TRP A 41 -2.00 -4.63 2.91
N GLY A 42 -1.13 -4.31 3.87
CA GLY A 42 -0.95 -2.96 4.37
C GLY A 42 0.08 -2.91 5.47
N TYR A 43 0.32 -1.70 5.98
CA TYR A 43 1.24 -1.46 7.06
C TYR A 43 0.47 -1.26 8.36
N ALA A 44 0.65 -2.16 9.34
CA ALA A 44 0.10 -1.96 10.68
C ALA A 44 0.65 -0.68 11.34
N ASN A 45 1.92 -0.36 11.06
CA ASN A 45 2.58 0.86 11.49
C ASN A 45 3.13 1.61 10.27
N PHE A 46 2.24 2.31 9.56
CA PHE A 46 2.61 3.09 8.38
C PHE A 46 3.43 4.34 8.73
N ILE A 47 2.97 5.07 9.76
CA ILE A 47 3.64 6.19 10.41
C ILE A 47 3.22 6.18 11.88
N SER A 48 4.01 6.74 12.78
CA SER A 48 3.55 6.92 14.16
C SER A 48 2.44 7.98 14.22
N PHE A 49 1.47 7.77 15.11
CA PHE A 49 0.39 8.75 15.29
C PHE A 49 0.92 10.11 15.76
N ALA A 50 1.96 10.11 16.60
CA ALA A 50 2.61 11.32 17.05
C ALA A 50 3.22 12.13 15.89
N GLU A 51 3.91 11.47 14.94
CA GLU A 51 4.44 12.14 13.75
C GLU A 51 3.35 12.58 12.78
N LEU A 52 2.26 11.82 12.67
CA LEU A 52 1.12 12.19 11.83
C LEU A 52 0.48 13.51 12.30
N MET A 53 0.35 13.67 13.62
CA MET A 53 -0.31 14.82 14.25
C MET A 53 0.62 16.02 14.45
N GLU A 54 1.93 15.86 14.25
CA GLU A 54 2.93 16.91 14.44
C GLU A 54 2.75 18.04 13.39
N PRO A 55 2.33 19.25 13.78
CA PRO A 55 2.02 20.33 12.82
C PRO A 55 3.21 20.74 11.96
N SER A 56 4.45 20.58 12.45
CA SER A 56 5.63 20.89 11.66
C SER A 56 5.80 19.96 10.44
N LYS A 57 5.31 18.71 10.53
CA LYS A 57 5.32 17.70 9.46
C LYS A 57 4.25 17.95 8.39
N GLY A 58 3.21 18.71 8.70
CA GLY A 58 2.22 19.15 7.72
C GLY A 58 1.39 18.03 7.08
N PHE A 59 1.23 16.89 7.75
CA PHE A 59 0.46 15.74 7.23
C PHE A 59 -1.02 15.79 7.62
N CYS A 60 -1.34 16.45 8.74
CA CYS A 60 -2.70 16.69 9.20
C CYS A 60 -3.05 18.18 9.07
N ASP A 61 -4.20 18.47 8.46
CA ASP A 61 -4.81 19.79 8.53
C ASP A 61 -5.46 19.97 9.91
N GLN A 62 -4.86 20.79 10.76
CA GLN A 62 -5.33 21.00 12.13
C GLN A 62 -6.62 21.82 12.22
N ASN A 63 -6.97 22.57 11.17
CA ASN A 63 -8.21 23.35 11.17
C ASN A 63 -9.42 22.47 10.84
N GLU A 64 -9.22 21.49 9.97
CA GLU A 64 -10.26 20.55 9.51
C GLU A 64 -10.20 19.17 10.20
N ASP A 65 -9.17 18.92 11.01
CA ASP A 65 -8.84 17.59 11.57
C ASP A 65 -8.82 16.49 10.50
N LYS A 66 -8.12 16.77 9.38
CA LYS A 66 -8.14 15.95 8.17
C LYS A 66 -6.75 15.50 7.73
N VAL A 67 -6.63 14.22 7.37
CA VAL A 67 -5.48 13.64 6.70
C VAL A 67 -5.90 13.13 5.33
N THR A 68 -5.09 13.38 4.30
CA THR A 68 -5.33 12.86 2.95
C THR A 68 -4.36 11.71 2.65
N LEU A 69 -4.91 10.54 2.36
CA LEU A 69 -4.15 9.36 1.91
C LEU A 69 -4.34 9.17 0.42
N ALA A 70 -3.27 8.85 -0.30
CA ALA A 70 -3.31 8.59 -1.74
C ALA A 70 -2.48 7.35 -2.10
N ILE A 71 -2.89 6.65 -3.15
CA ILE A 71 -2.19 5.45 -3.65
C ILE A 71 -2.03 5.59 -5.16
N ASP A 72 -0.80 5.46 -5.65
CA ASP A 72 -0.55 5.20 -7.07
C ASP A 72 -0.38 3.69 -7.22
N LEU A 73 -1.27 3.02 -7.96
CA LEU A 73 -1.30 1.56 -8.08
C LEU A 73 -1.08 1.12 -9.54
N THR A 74 -0.18 0.17 -9.72
CA THR A 74 0.01 -0.57 -10.98
C THR A 74 -0.32 -2.05 -10.75
N VAL A 75 -1.20 -2.61 -11.58
CA VAL A 75 -1.62 -4.01 -11.48
C VAL A 75 -1.31 -4.74 -12.77
N LYS A 76 -0.76 -5.95 -12.67
CA LYS A 76 -0.49 -6.85 -13.80
C LYS A 76 -0.99 -8.24 -13.48
N GLU A 77 -1.78 -8.83 -14.36
CA GLU A 77 -2.14 -10.24 -14.27
C GLU A 77 -0.88 -11.11 -14.43
N VAL A 78 -0.73 -12.12 -13.57
CA VAL A 78 0.41 -13.04 -13.62
C VAL A 78 -0.10 -14.47 -13.68
N LYS A 79 0.52 -15.26 -14.54
CA LYS A 79 0.35 -16.71 -14.53
C LYS A 79 1.45 -17.30 -13.67
N ILE A 80 1.10 -17.86 -12.52
CA ILE A 80 2.06 -18.63 -11.72
C ILE A 80 2.21 -19.99 -12.41
N GLU A 81 3.35 -20.23 -13.07
CA GLU A 81 3.75 -21.58 -13.44
C GLU A 81 4.17 -22.32 -12.17
N THR A 82 3.29 -23.16 -11.65
CA THR A 82 3.62 -24.03 -10.51
C THR A 82 4.65 -25.05 -10.96
N ASN A 83 5.93 -24.80 -10.64
CA ASN A 83 6.98 -25.82 -10.69
C ASN A 83 6.75 -26.82 -9.54
N TYR A 84 5.75 -27.69 -9.69
CA TYR A 84 5.54 -28.81 -8.78
C TYR A 84 6.69 -29.81 -8.97
N LYS A 85 7.74 -29.69 -8.15
CA LYS A 85 8.72 -30.77 -8.00
C LYS A 85 8.07 -31.84 -7.13
N SER A 86 7.72 -32.97 -7.75
CA SER A 86 7.26 -34.17 -7.03
C SER A 86 8.26 -34.55 -5.93
N PRO A 87 7.82 -34.82 -4.69
CA PRO A 87 8.68 -35.46 -3.71
C PRO A 87 9.11 -36.82 -4.27
N ARG A 88 10.42 -37.10 -4.24
CA ARG A 88 10.94 -38.46 -4.46
C ARG A 88 10.66 -39.31 -3.24
#